data_AF-C7CFD4-F1
#
_entry.id   AF-C7CFD4-F1
#
_cell.length_a   1.000
_cell.length_b   1.000
_cell.length_c   1.000
_cell.angle_alpha   90.00
_cell.angle_beta   90.00
_cell.angle_gamma   90.00
#
_symmetry.space_group_name_H-M   'P 1'
#
loop_
_entity.id
_entity.type
_entity.pdbx_description
1 polymer ?
#
loop_
_entity_poly.entity_id
_entity_poly.type
_entity_poly.pdbx_seq_one_letter_code
_entity_poly.pdbx_strand_id
1 'polypeptide(L)'
;MKKPPAALDTVLGVKLSTALRARIAVAAKADGLSDSAWLRQRALDRLGMESAVDAASGRRPRIPPAELEALAGVVREIGALHGPASLGKAGEVLAGLDKIRAVLIPICVNLGRGA
;
A
#
# COMPACT_ATOMS: atom_id res chain seq x y z
N MET A 1 -10.48 17.21 -14.60
CA MET A 1 -10.39 16.15 -13.56
C MET A 1 -10.47 16.81 -12.20
N LYS A 2 -11.39 16.40 -11.30
CA LYS A 2 -11.46 16.95 -9.93
C LYS A 2 -10.20 16.52 -9.15
N LYS A 3 -9.57 17.46 -8.45
CA LYS A 3 -8.41 17.19 -7.59
C LYS A 3 -8.79 16.10 -6.57
N PRO A 4 -7.95 15.07 -6.34
CA PRO A 4 -8.23 14.07 -5.33
C PRO A 4 -8.29 14.74 -3.94
N PRO A 5 -9.16 14.25 -3.04
CA PRO A 5 -9.25 14.78 -1.69
C PRO A 5 -7.92 14.62 -0.94
N ALA A 6 -7.69 15.52 0.02
CA ALA A 6 -6.50 15.50 0.86
C ALA A 6 -6.37 14.16 1.63
N ALA A 7 -5.15 13.80 2.00
CA ALA A 7 -4.92 12.63 2.86
C ALA A 7 -5.45 12.91 4.28
N LEU A 8 -5.87 11.85 4.99
CA LEU A 8 -6.21 11.94 6.41
C LEU A 8 -4.94 12.20 7.23
N ASP A 9 -5.02 13.11 8.18
CA ASP A 9 -3.89 13.64 8.96
C ASP A 9 -3.80 13.05 10.39
N THR A 10 -4.84 12.38 10.87
CA THR A 10 -4.91 11.82 12.23
C THR A 10 -5.40 10.37 12.26
N VAL A 11 -5.07 9.63 13.34
CA VAL A 11 -5.40 8.21 13.52
C VAL A 11 -6.23 7.99 14.79
N LEU A 12 -7.30 7.20 14.69
CA LEU A 12 -8.08 6.72 15.82
C LEU A 12 -7.71 5.28 16.18
N GLY A 13 -7.00 5.09 17.29
CA GLY A 13 -6.57 3.76 17.76
C GLY A 13 -7.67 3.01 18.52
N VAL A 14 -8.44 2.16 17.82
CA VAL A 14 -9.54 1.37 18.41
C VAL A 14 -9.14 -0.10 18.56
N LYS A 15 -9.27 -0.66 19.77
CA LYS A 15 -9.20 -2.10 19.99
C LYS A 15 -10.57 -2.74 19.79
N LEU A 16 -10.63 -3.85 19.07
CA LEU A 16 -11.87 -4.56 18.75
C LEU A 16 -11.77 -6.03 19.19
N SER A 17 -12.89 -6.60 19.61
CA SER A 17 -12.98 -8.06 19.76
C SER A 17 -12.91 -8.74 18.38
N THR A 18 -12.46 -9.99 18.35
CA THR A 18 -12.36 -10.78 17.11
C THR A 18 -13.71 -10.87 16.38
N ALA A 19 -14.79 -11.10 17.12
CA ALA A 19 -16.14 -11.20 16.56
C ALA A 19 -16.59 -9.88 15.91
N LEU A 20 -16.35 -8.74 16.57
CA LEU A 20 -16.71 -7.44 16.02
C LEU A 20 -15.90 -7.11 14.76
N ARG A 21 -14.59 -7.36 14.79
CA ARG A 21 -13.72 -7.16 13.62
C ARG A 21 -14.18 -7.98 12.41
N ALA A 22 -14.54 -9.25 12.63
CA ALA A 22 -15.04 -10.11 11.55
C ALA A 22 -16.33 -9.56 10.93
N ARG A 23 -17.28 -9.08 11.76
CA ARG A 23 -18.53 -8.49 11.26
C ARG A 23 -18.30 -7.20 10.48
N ILE A 24 -17.37 -6.34 10.93
CA ILE A 24 -16.99 -5.12 10.21
C ILE A 24 -16.42 -5.47 8.84
N ALA A 25 -15.50 -6.44 8.76
CA ALA A 25 -14.90 -6.84 7.48
C ALA A 25 -15.94 -7.34 6.48
N VAL A 26 -16.95 -8.10 6.93
CA VAL A 26 -18.07 -8.55 6.08
C VAL A 26 -18.90 -7.37 5.58
N ALA A 27 -19.29 -6.45 6.47
CA ALA A 27 -20.09 -5.28 6.10
C ALA A 27 -19.34 -4.33 5.16
N ALA A 28 -18.08 -4.04 5.47
CA ALA A 28 -17.21 -3.22 4.62
C ALA A 28 -17.06 -3.82 3.23
N LYS A 29 -16.87 -5.14 3.13
CA LYS A 29 -16.79 -5.84 1.85
C LYS A 29 -18.09 -5.75 1.06
N ALA A 30 -19.25 -5.90 1.71
CA ALA A 30 -20.55 -5.79 1.06
C ALA A 30 -20.76 -4.38 0.46
N ASP A 31 -20.26 -3.36 1.15
CA ASP A 31 -20.32 -1.96 0.71
C ASP A 31 -19.17 -1.57 -0.24
N GLY A 32 -18.26 -2.49 -0.56
CA GLY A 32 -17.11 -2.24 -1.45
C GLY A 32 -15.99 -1.38 -0.84
N LEU A 33 -15.95 -1.26 0.49
CA LEU A 33 -15.06 -0.38 1.25
C LEU A 33 -13.99 -1.16 2.03
N SER A 34 -12.98 -0.46 2.54
CA SER A 34 -12.11 -0.99 3.60
C SER A 34 -12.78 -0.85 4.97
N ASP A 35 -12.37 -1.67 5.95
CA ASP A 35 -12.90 -1.62 7.32
C ASP A 35 -12.87 -0.20 7.92
N SER A 36 -11.75 0.50 7.77
CA SER A 36 -11.55 1.87 8.27
C SER A 36 -12.38 2.91 7.52
N ALA A 37 -12.63 2.72 6.23
CA ALA A 37 -13.48 3.58 5.44
C ALA A 37 -14.95 3.43 5.82
N TRP A 38 -15.37 2.17 5.95
CA TRP A 38 -16.70 1.81 6.40
C TRP A 38 -17.00 2.39 7.79
N LEU A 39 -16.08 2.25 8.74
CA LEU A 39 -16.24 2.81 10.09
C LEU A 39 -16.31 4.34 10.09
N ARG A 40 -15.51 5.03 9.25
CA ARG A 40 -15.57 6.50 9.15
C ARG A 40 -16.91 6.96 8.57
N GLN A 41 -17.45 6.30 7.55
CA GLN A 41 -18.78 6.62 7.04
C GLN A 41 -19.86 6.45 8.11
N ARG A 42 -19.84 5.36 8.88
CA ARG A 42 -20.77 5.18 9.99
C ARG A 42 -20.63 6.24 11.08
N ALA A 43 -19.42 6.72 11.35
CA ALA A 43 -19.19 7.82 12.27
C ALA A 43 -19.76 9.14 11.73
N LEU A 44 -19.51 9.47 10.47
CA LEU A 44 -20.08 10.66 9.82
C LEU A 44 -21.60 10.66 9.87
N ASP A 45 -22.23 9.57 9.44
CA ASP A 45 -23.69 9.40 9.45
C ASP A 45 -24.25 9.61 10.87
N ARG A 46 -23.60 9.00 11.87
CA ARG A 46 -24.06 9.06 13.26
C ARG A 46 -23.89 10.44 13.89
N LEU A 47 -22.89 11.19 13.45
CA LEU A 47 -22.59 12.56 13.90
C LEU A 47 -23.31 13.63 13.06
N GLY A 48 -23.98 13.24 11.96
CA GLY A 48 -24.61 14.19 11.04
C GLY A 48 -23.61 15.08 10.30
N MET A 49 -22.41 14.58 10.03
CA MET A 49 -21.32 15.33 9.41
C MET A 49 -21.17 14.97 7.94
N GLU A 50 -20.95 15.97 7.09
CA GLU A 50 -20.51 15.77 5.71
C GLU A 50 -19.02 16.09 5.59
N SER A 51 -18.25 15.14 5.06
CA SER A 51 -16.82 15.35 4.77
C SER A 51 -16.45 14.61 3.50
N ALA A 52 -16.10 15.37 2.46
CA ALA A 52 -15.66 14.80 1.19
C ALA A 52 -14.32 14.05 1.31
N VAL A 53 -13.47 14.46 2.26
CA VAL A 53 -12.20 13.79 2.56
C VAL A 53 -12.44 12.46 3.24
N ASP A 54 -13.40 12.40 4.16
CA ASP A 54 -13.71 11.17 4.88
C ASP A 54 -14.55 10.18 4.06
N ALA A 55 -15.47 10.71 3.25
CA ALA A 55 -16.27 9.92 2.30
C ALA A 55 -15.41 9.31 1.19
N ALA A 56 -14.34 10.01 0.78
CA ALA A 56 -13.39 9.49 -0.18
C ALA A 56 -12.60 8.33 0.41
N SER A 57 -13.00 7.13 0.03
CA SER A 57 -12.36 5.92 0.47
C SER A 57 -12.34 4.89 -0.65
N GLY A 58 -11.24 4.92 -1.40
CA GLY A 58 -10.88 3.81 -2.28
C GLY A 58 -10.20 2.69 -1.50
N ARG A 59 -10.17 1.50 -2.10
CA ARG A 59 -9.37 0.37 -1.63
C ARG A 59 -7.92 0.85 -1.44
N ARG A 60 -7.37 0.78 -0.22
CA ARG A 60 -5.96 1.14 0.04
C ARG A 60 -5.08 0.33 -0.92
N PRO A 61 -4.27 0.95 -1.79
CA PRO A 61 -3.21 0.22 -2.49
C PRO A 61 -2.34 -0.43 -1.41
N ARG A 62 -2.19 -1.77 -1.46
CA ARG A 62 -1.36 -2.50 -0.49
C ARG A 62 0.10 -2.01 -0.51
N ILE A 63 0.51 -1.45 -1.64
CA ILE A 63 1.82 -0.85 -1.89
C ILE A 63 1.54 0.55 -2.48
N PRO A 64 2.13 1.63 -1.92
CA PRO A 64 2.06 2.97 -2.51
C PRO A 64 2.48 2.98 -3.99
N PRO A 65 1.86 3.81 -4.86
CA PRO A 65 2.17 3.81 -6.30
C PRO A 65 3.65 4.01 -6.63
N ALA A 66 4.36 4.86 -5.87
CA ALA A 66 5.79 5.09 -6.06
C ALA A 66 6.63 3.83 -5.75
N GLU A 67 6.27 3.09 -4.70
CA GLU A 67 6.93 1.83 -4.34
C GLU A 67 6.60 0.74 -5.36
N LEU A 68 5.37 0.73 -5.90
CA LEU A 68 4.98 -0.23 -6.94
C LEU A 68 5.79 -0.03 -8.23
N GLU A 69 6.01 1.22 -8.65
CA GLU A 69 6.85 1.51 -9.82
C GLU A 69 8.31 1.13 -9.58
N ALA A 70 8.84 1.42 -8.38
CA ALA A 70 10.19 1.00 -7.99
C ALA A 70 10.36 -0.54 -8.04
N LEU A 71 9.38 -1.28 -7.52
CA LEU A 71 9.36 -2.75 -7.58
C LEU A 71 9.25 -3.27 -9.02
N ALA A 72 8.45 -2.65 -9.88
CA ALA A 72 8.38 -3.00 -11.30
C ALA A 72 9.72 -2.78 -12.01
N GLY A 73 10.44 -1.70 -11.67
CA GLY A 73 11.80 -1.45 -12.13
C GLY A 73 12.78 -2.56 -11.73
N VAL A 74 12.73 -3.00 -10.47
CA VAL A 74 13.55 -4.12 -9.97
C VAL A 74 13.29 -5.40 -10.75
N VAL A 75 12.02 -5.75 -11.02
CA VAL A 75 11.69 -6.97 -11.79
C VAL A 75 12.26 -6.91 -13.21
N ARG A 76 12.20 -5.74 -13.86
CA ARG A 76 12.82 -5.54 -15.18
C ARG A 76 14.35 -5.71 -15.13
N GLU A 77 15.01 -5.14 -14.13
CA GLU A 77 16.46 -5.27 -13.95
C GLU A 77 16.87 -6.75 -13.73
N ILE A 78 16.11 -7.51 -12.92
CA ILE A 78 16.34 -8.95 -12.74
C ILE A 78 16.26 -9.69 -14.07
N GLY A 79 15.24 -9.39 -14.89
CA GLY A 79 15.10 -9.99 -16.22
C GLY A 79 16.29 -9.67 -17.14
N ALA A 80 16.79 -8.43 -17.10
CA ALA A 80 17.93 -8.00 -17.90
C ALA A 80 19.25 -8.68 -17.50
N LEU A 81 19.39 -9.12 -16.24
CA LEU A 81 20.59 -9.82 -15.77
C LEU A 81 20.76 -11.23 -16.33
N HIS A 82 19.72 -11.84 -16.91
CA HIS A 82 19.81 -13.19 -17.46
C HIS A 82 20.85 -13.30 -18.59
N GLY A 83 20.92 -12.30 -19.48
CA GLY A 83 21.90 -12.25 -20.56
C GLY A 83 23.34 -12.26 -20.04
N PRO A 84 23.78 -11.27 -19.25
CA PRO A 84 25.10 -11.24 -18.64
C PRO A 84 25.43 -12.50 -17.82
N ALA A 85 24.46 -13.04 -17.07
CA ALA A 85 24.64 -14.27 -16.30
C ALA A 85 24.92 -15.48 -17.21
N SER A 86 24.17 -15.63 -18.31
CA SER A 86 24.37 -16.71 -19.28
C SER A 86 25.72 -16.64 -20.01
N LEU A 87 26.29 -15.43 -20.11
CA LEU A 87 27.59 -15.17 -20.73
C LEU A 87 28.75 -15.21 -19.73
N GLY A 88 28.52 -15.59 -18.47
CA GLY A 88 29.56 -15.67 -17.44
C GLY A 88 30.12 -14.32 -16.99
N LYS A 89 29.42 -13.20 -17.28
CA LYS A 89 29.88 -11.86 -16.97
C LYS A 89 29.59 -11.46 -15.52
N ALA A 90 30.30 -12.10 -14.60
CA ALA A 90 30.07 -11.95 -13.16
C ALA A 90 30.07 -10.49 -12.67
N GLY A 91 30.96 -9.64 -13.19
CA GLY A 91 31.03 -8.22 -12.80
C GLY A 91 29.77 -7.42 -13.17
N GLU A 92 29.21 -7.64 -14.36
CA GLU A 92 27.96 -6.99 -14.80
C GLU A 92 26.76 -7.48 -13.97
N VAL A 93 26.74 -8.78 -13.64
CA VAL A 93 25.70 -9.37 -12.78
C VAL A 93 25.75 -8.79 -11.38
N LEU A 94 26.92 -8.72 -10.75
CA LEU A 94 27.09 -8.17 -9.41
C LEU A 94 26.68 -6.70 -9.35
N ALA A 95 27.06 -5.90 -10.35
CA ALA A 95 26.67 -4.49 -10.43
C ALA A 95 25.14 -4.31 -10.55
N GLY A 96 24.46 -5.16 -11.32
CA GLY A 96 22.98 -5.14 -11.41
C GLY A 96 22.32 -5.59 -10.11
N LEU A 97 22.86 -6.61 -9.44
CA LEU A 97 22.38 -7.04 -8.12
C LEU A 97 22.53 -5.94 -7.06
N ASP A 98 23.61 -5.16 -7.10
CA ASP A 98 23.80 -4.02 -6.19
C ASP A 98 22.73 -2.93 -6.40
N LYS A 99 22.36 -2.63 -7.65
CA LYS A 99 21.26 -1.71 -7.96
C LYS A 99 19.91 -2.22 -7.43
N ILE A 100 19.62 -3.50 -7.65
CA ILE A 100 18.41 -4.15 -7.14
C ILE A 100 18.38 -4.07 -5.62
N ARG A 101 19.51 -4.37 -4.96
CA ARG A 101 19.65 -4.32 -3.50
C ARG A 101 19.42 -2.92 -2.94
N ALA A 102 19.95 -1.89 -3.61
CA ALA A 102 19.78 -0.49 -3.20
C ALA A 102 18.31 -0.03 -3.19
N VAL A 103 17.45 -0.66 -4.00
CA VAL A 103 16.00 -0.36 -4.05
C VAL A 103 15.21 -1.26 -3.11
N LEU A 104 15.46 -2.58 -3.12
CA LEU A 104 14.69 -3.53 -2.32
C LEU A 104 14.93 -3.40 -0.82
N ILE A 105 16.17 -3.17 -0.37
CA ILE A 105 16.47 -3.09 1.07
C ILE A 105 15.66 -1.97 1.75
N PRO A 106 15.68 -0.72 1.28
CA PRO A 106 14.88 0.34 1.90
C PRO A 106 13.38 0.04 1.91
N ILE A 107 12.83 -0.52 0.83
CA ILE A 107 11.41 -0.86 0.75
C ILE A 107 11.07 -1.96 1.76
N CYS A 108 11.82 -3.06 1.80
CA CYS A 108 11.60 -4.19 2.72
C CYS A 108 11.84 -3.84 4.19
N VAL A 109 12.84 -3.00 4.49
CA VAL A 109 13.15 -2.59 5.87
C VAL A 109 12.16 -1.54 6.38
N ASN A 110 11.66 -0.64 5.51
CA ASN A 110 10.67 0.36 5.90
C ASN A 110 9.22 -0.17 5.88
N LEU A 111 8.95 -1.28 5.20
CA LEU A 111 7.66 -1.99 5.23
C LEU A 111 7.21 -2.38 6.65
N GLY A 112 8.11 -2.39 7.64
CA GLY A 112 7.81 -2.67 9.05
C GLY A 112 7.66 -1.45 9.98
N ARG A 113 7.83 -0.21 9.49
CA ARG A 113 7.74 1.01 10.33
C ARG A 113 6.42 1.77 10.21
N GLY A 114 5.51 1.33 9.33
CA GLY A 114 4.22 1.97 9.09
C GLY A 114 3.00 1.07 9.35
N ALA A 115 3.15 0.01 10.14
CA ALA A 115 2.09 -0.89 10.56
C ALA A 115 1.80 -0.74 12.06
#